data_AF-A0A0G4KE13-F1
#
_entry.id   AF-A0A0G4KE13-F1
#
_cell.length_a   1.000
_cell.length_b   1.000
_cell.length_c   1.000
_cell.angle_alpha   90.00
_cell.angle_beta   90.00
_cell.angle_gamma   90.00
#
_symmetry.space_group_name_H-M   'P 1'
#
loop_
_entity.id
_entity.type
_entity.pdbx_description
1 polymer ?
#
loop_
_entity_poly.entity_id
_entity_poly.type
_entity_poly.pdbx_seq_one_letter_code
_entity_poly.pdbx_strand_id
1 'polypeptide(L)'
;MLGSTTVPALIVCALAFLCPESPRHYMRKGKHMKAYQSMCKMRMTKVQAARDLFYANALLEVEARKVGNSGNKLAKLFKVRRNRNAMMASEVVMFMQQFCGVNIIAYYSAEIFIHEGFSVPTSLAVSLGWGTLNWLGAIPAIFTIDKFGRRRLLLITFPMMFACLLWTSFSFYFPSREVKIACVTIGTYLFAIVYSPGAGPVPFTYSAEVYPLEVRSLGMSIATATTWFFNFVLAFTFPMLRKAFTSTGAFSWYAAWNLVGFFLTLFFVRETKEKTLEELDGVFDVPAKEFFKFGVAELSYFGRRCLLMNVDPPTPPYRQLVVSDGQPMDEVAVPSSKA
;
A
#
# COMPACT_ATOMS: atom_id res chain seq x y z
N MET A 1 -3.25 3.24 -29.45
CA MET A 1 -3.02 3.55 -28.02
C MET A 1 -1.55 3.77 -27.65
N LEU A 2 -0.55 3.35 -28.45
CA LEU A 2 0.88 3.57 -28.11
C LEU A 2 1.38 5.02 -28.29
N GLY A 3 0.80 5.79 -29.22
CA GLY A 3 1.20 7.18 -29.45
C GLY A 3 0.74 8.16 -28.36
N SER A 4 -0.43 7.91 -27.74
CA SER A 4 -0.98 8.79 -26.69
C SER A 4 -0.24 8.63 -25.36
N THR A 5 0.34 7.46 -25.07
CA THR A 5 1.13 7.22 -23.85
C THR A 5 2.47 7.93 -23.85
N THR A 6 3.00 8.30 -25.02
CA THR A 6 4.28 9.01 -25.15
C THR A 6 4.16 10.47 -24.71
N VAL A 7 3.00 11.10 -24.90
CA VAL A 7 2.80 12.52 -24.59
C VAL A 7 3.00 12.82 -23.09
N PRO A 8 2.37 12.10 -22.13
CA PRO A 8 2.65 12.29 -20.71
C PRO A 8 4.11 11.99 -20.34
N ALA A 9 4.72 10.98 -20.95
CA ALA A 9 6.12 10.62 -20.66
C ALA A 9 7.08 11.75 -21.05
N LEU A 10 6.89 12.36 -22.21
CA LEU A 10 7.68 13.52 -22.64
C LEU A 10 7.50 14.72 -21.72
N ILE A 11 6.26 14.97 -21.27
CA ILE A 11 5.98 16.04 -20.30
C ILE A 11 6.74 15.78 -18.98
N VAL A 12 6.69 14.56 -18.45
CA VAL A 12 7.40 14.20 -17.22
C VAL A 12 8.93 14.32 -17.41
N CYS A 13 9.47 13.89 -18.55
CA CYS A 13 10.88 14.06 -18.87
C CYS A 13 11.29 15.53 -18.94
N ALA A 14 10.45 16.39 -19.51
CA ALA A 14 10.70 17.84 -19.54
C ALA A 14 10.63 18.46 -18.13
N LEU A 15 9.65 18.05 -17.31
CA LEU A 15 9.49 18.52 -15.93
C LEU A 15 10.62 18.05 -15.01
N ALA A 16 11.24 16.90 -15.29
CA ALA A 16 12.37 16.39 -14.50
C ALA A 16 13.54 17.39 -14.45
N PHE A 17 13.75 18.19 -15.50
CA PHE A 17 14.79 19.24 -15.52
C PHE A 17 14.46 20.47 -14.66
N LEU A 18 13.18 20.69 -14.33
CA LEU A 18 12.74 21.77 -13.44
C LEU A 18 12.85 21.38 -11.96
N CYS A 19 12.81 20.08 -11.65
CA CYS A 19 12.88 19.59 -10.28
C CYS A 19 14.30 19.72 -9.69
N PRO A 20 14.47 20.30 -8.50
CA PRO A 20 15.76 20.32 -7.83
C PRO A 20 16.18 18.90 -7.43
N GLU A 21 17.45 18.58 -7.67
CA GLU A 21 18.04 17.30 -7.29
C GLU A 21 17.95 17.07 -5.77
N SER A 22 17.80 15.81 -5.35
CA SER A 22 17.64 15.43 -3.95
C SER A 22 18.81 15.95 -3.08
N PRO A 23 18.55 16.69 -1.99
CA PRO A 23 19.58 17.15 -1.07
C PRO A 23 20.45 16.01 -0.52
N ARG A 24 19.86 14.82 -0.32
CA ARG A 24 20.59 13.63 0.15
C ARG A 24 21.64 13.18 -0.85
N HIS A 25 21.36 13.27 -2.14
CA HIS A 25 22.35 12.95 -3.18
C HIS A 25 23.54 13.91 -3.14
N TYR A 26 23.29 15.21 -2.93
CA TYR A 26 24.37 16.19 -2.75
C TYR A 26 25.18 15.94 -1.48
N MET A 27 24.53 15.62 -0.36
CA MET A 27 25.21 15.28 0.90
C MET A 27 26.08 14.02 0.75
N ARG A 28 25.59 12.97 0.07
CA ARG A 28 26.37 11.75 -0.18
C ARG A 28 27.61 11.99 -1.05
N LYS A 29 27.63 13.06 -1.83
CA LYS A 29 28.78 13.52 -2.64
C LYS A 29 29.63 14.57 -1.91
N GLY A 30 29.40 14.84 -0.63
CA GLY A 30 30.11 15.85 0.17
C GLY A 30 29.78 17.31 -0.18
N LYS A 31 28.75 17.58 -1.00
CA LYS A 31 28.40 18.94 -1.48
C LYS A 31 27.34 19.59 -0.59
N HIS A 32 27.68 19.88 0.66
CA HIS A 32 26.73 20.40 1.68
C HIS A 32 26.08 21.74 1.30
N MET A 33 26.81 22.65 0.65
CA MET A 33 26.26 23.96 0.26
C MET A 33 25.15 23.82 -0.79
N LYS A 34 25.32 22.93 -1.77
CA LYS A 34 24.29 22.63 -2.79
C LYS A 34 23.10 21.89 -2.18
N ALA A 35 23.35 21.03 -1.19
CA ALA A 35 22.28 20.37 -0.44
C ALA A 35 21.42 21.40 0.32
N TYR A 36 22.03 22.38 0.99
CA TYR A 36 21.31 23.46 1.66
C TYR A 36 20.49 24.31 0.69
N GLN A 37 21.07 24.69 -0.45
CA GLN A 37 20.36 25.44 -1.49
C GLN A 37 19.14 24.68 -2.02
N SER A 38 19.25 23.36 -2.23
CA SER A 38 18.13 22.50 -2.62
C SER A 38 17.07 22.42 -1.52
N MET A 39 17.46 22.28 -0.25
CA MET A 39 16.54 22.30 0.90
C MET A 39 15.78 23.63 1.05
N CYS A 40 16.46 24.76 0.82
CA CYS A 40 15.84 26.08 0.84
C CYS A 40 14.77 26.27 -0.25
N LYS A 41 14.81 25.51 -1.35
CA LYS A 41 13.74 25.53 -2.37
C LYS A 41 12.51 24.72 -1.94
N MET A 42 12.66 23.77 -1.02
CA MET A 42 11.59 22.87 -0.59
C MET A 42 10.96 23.24 0.76
N ARG A 43 11.57 24.16 1.51
CA ARG A 43 11.10 24.60 2.83
C ARG A 43 10.73 26.07 2.80
N MET A 44 9.69 26.42 3.56
CA MET A 44 9.20 27.79 3.64
C MET A 44 10.18 28.74 4.33
N THR A 45 11.03 28.23 5.23
CA THR A 45 12.00 29.04 5.99
C THR A 45 13.41 28.46 5.92
N LYS A 46 14.40 29.34 5.87
CA LYS A 46 15.83 28.98 5.88
C LYS A 46 16.24 28.24 7.15
N VAL A 47 15.64 28.60 8.29
CA VAL A 47 15.90 27.94 9.58
C VAL A 47 15.40 26.49 9.59
N GLN A 48 14.19 26.24 9.07
CA GLN A 48 13.70 24.86 8.90
C GLN A 48 14.57 24.08 7.91
N ALA A 49 15.02 24.70 6.81
CA ALA A 49 15.92 24.07 5.86
C ALA A 49 17.25 23.65 6.52
N ALA A 50 17.85 24.51 7.35
CA ALA A 50 19.08 24.21 8.09
C ALA A 50 18.88 23.07 9.10
N ARG A 51 17.80 23.13 9.89
CA ARG A 51 17.45 22.09 10.87
C ARG A 51 17.29 20.73 10.20
N ASP A 52 16.47 20.66 9.15
CA ASP A 52 16.20 19.41 8.46
C ASP A 52 17.44 18.89 7.72
N LEU A 53 18.30 19.78 7.21
CA LEU A 53 19.59 19.41 6.62
C LEU A 53 20.53 18.80 7.67
N PHE A 54 20.58 19.37 8.87
CA PHE A 54 21.39 18.85 9.97
C PHE A 54 20.94 17.43 10.36
N TYR A 55 19.62 17.23 10.58
CA TYR A 55 19.08 15.90 10.85
C TYR A 55 19.39 14.90 9.74
N ALA A 56 19.24 15.32 8.48
CA ALA A 56 19.56 14.47 7.35
C ALA A 56 21.05 14.11 7.28
N ASN A 57 21.96 15.02 7.65
CA ASN A 57 23.40 14.74 7.71
C ASN A 57 23.74 13.77 8.86
N ALA A 58 23.18 13.99 10.05
CA ALA A 58 23.37 13.09 11.19
C ALA A 58 22.90 11.65 10.86
N LEU A 59 21.74 11.51 10.22
CA LEU A 59 21.23 10.21 9.75
C LEU A 59 22.16 9.57 8.71
N LEU A 60 22.72 10.35 7.79
CA LEU A 60 23.67 9.84 6.79
C LEU A 60 24.99 9.37 7.43
N GLU A 61 25.46 10.01 8.50
CA GLU A 61 26.66 9.57 9.23
C GLU A 61 26.41 8.25 9.97
N VAL A 62 25.25 8.12 10.63
CA VAL A 62 24.83 6.85 11.24
C VAL A 62 24.73 5.75 10.16
N GLU A 63 24.18 6.07 9.00
CA GLU A 63 24.11 5.16 7.86
C GLU A 63 25.50 4.77 7.36
N ALA A 64 26.43 5.72 7.18
CA ALA A 64 27.79 5.45 6.74
C ALA A 64 28.53 4.50 7.71
N ARG A 65 28.32 4.67 9.02
CA ARG A 65 28.88 3.77 10.05
C ARG A 65 28.30 2.36 9.97
N LYS A 66 26.99 2.21 9.71
CA LYS A 66 26.36 0.89 9.55
C LYS A 66 26.67 0.22 8.20
N VAL A 67 26.80 1.01 7.13
CA VAL A 67 27.14 0.55 5.78
C VAL A 67 28.59 0.08 5.67
N GLY A 68 29.51 0.62 6.48
CA GLY A 68 30.89 0.12 6.61
C GLY A 68 30.99 -1.38 6.90
N ASN A 69 29.96 -1.98 7.51
CA ASN A 69 29.79 -3.44 7.64
C ASN A 69 29.20 -4.04 6.35
N SER A 70 29.96 -3.96 5.25
CA SER A 70 29.58 -4.37 3.88
C SER A 70 29.46 -5.91 3.70
N GLY A 71 28.57 -6.56 4.45
CA GLY A 71 28.06 -7.88 4.09
C GLY A 71 27.00 -7.77 2.97
N ASN A 72 26.81 -8.83 2.19
CA ASN A 72 25.82 -8.92 1.11
C ASN A 72 24.44 -8.37 1.54
N LYS A 73 24.00 -7.25 0.93
CA LYS A 73 22.72 -6.58 1.26
C LYS A 73 21.52 -7.51 1.10
N LEU A 74 21.55 -8.39 0.11
CA LEU A 74 20.58 -9.48 -0.08
C LEU A 74 20.55 -10.42 1.13
N ALA A 75 21.70 -10.90 1.59
CA ALA A 75 21.76 -11.78 2.75
C ALA A 75 21.23 -11.07 4.02
N LYS A 76 21.51 -9.78 4.19
CA LYS A 76 20.94 -8.99 5.30
C LYS A 76 19.43 -8.82 5.21
N LEU A 77 18.86 -8.73 4.01
CA LEU A 77 17.41 -8.64 3.82
C LEU A 77 16.69 -9.89 4.35
N PHE A 78 17.22 -11.08 4.05
CA PHE A 78 16.61 -12.35 4.46
C PHE A 78 17.01 -12.83 5.87
N LYS A 79 18.26 -12.58 6.30
CA LYS A 79 18.78 -13.07 7.60
C LYS A 79 18.35 -12.20 8.78
N VAL A 80 18.30 -10.87 8.61
CA VAL A 80 17.92 -9.97 9.69
C VAL A 80 16.40 -10.02 9.86
N ARG A 81 15.96 -10.38 11.07
CA ARG A 81 14.54 -10.56 11.42
C ARG A 81 13.68 -9.35 11.06
N ARG A 82 14.12 -8.16 11.47
CA ARG A 82 13.46 -6.89 11.14
C ARG A 82 13.28 -6.72 9.64
N ASN A 83 14.36 -6.87 8.86
CA ASN A 83 14.34 -6.69 7.41
C ASN A 83 13.43 -7.71 6.73
N ARG A 84 13.48 -8.97 7.17
CA ARG A 84 12.63 -10.05 6.66
C ARG A 84 11.16 -9.76 6.93
N ASN A 85 10.81 -9.28 8.12
CA ASN A 85 9.42 -8.97 8.43
C ASN A 85 8.92 -7.74 7.65
N ALA A 86 9.77 -6.73 7.43
CA ALA A 86 9.44 -5.58 6.57
C ALA A 86 9.23 -6.01 5.11
N MET A 87 10.11 -6.90 4.63
CA MET A 87 9.98 -7.51 3.31
C MET A 87 8.68 -8.29 3.17
N MET A 88 8.38 -9.21 4.09
CA MET A 88 7.12 -9.97 4.09
C MET A 88 5.89 -9.04 4.06
N ALA A 89 5.87 -7.98 4.87
CA ALA A 89 4.75 -7.04 4.88
C ALA A 89 4.62 -6.27 3.56
N SER A 90 5.73 -5.79 2.99
CA SER A 90 5.75 -5.09 1.70
C SER A 90 5.30 -6.01 0.54
N GLU A 91 5.84 -7.24 0.48
CA GLU A 91 5.50 -8.22 -0.55
C GLU A 91 4.02 -8.63 -0.49
N VAL A 92 3.48 -8.84 0.71
CA VAL A 92 2.05 -9.15 0.89
C VAL A 92 1.17 -8.03 0.35
N VAL A 93 1.48 -6.77 0.68
CA VAL A 93 0.66 -5.62 0.25
C VAL A 93 0.76 -5.40 -1.26
N MET A 94 1.95 -5.54 -1.85
CA MET A 94 2.17 -5.42 -3.30
C MET A 94 1.51 -6.57 -4.08
N PHE A 95 1.63 -7.80 -3.59
CA PHE A 95 0.92 -8.95 -4.13
C PHE A 95 -0.58 -8.73 -4.09
N MET A 96 -1.13 -8.33 -2.93
CA MET A 96 -2.56 -8.12 -2.77
C MET A 96 -3.10 -6.96 -3.59
N GLN A 97 -2.30 -5.94 -3.88
CA GLN A 97 -2.68 -4.87 -4.81
C GLN A 97 -2.99 -5.41 -6.21
N GLN A 98 -2.27 -6.43 -6.68
CA GLN A 98 -2.54 -7.05 -7.98
C GLN A 98 -3.74 -7.98 -7.88
N PHE A 99 -3.77 -8.85 -6.88
CA PHE A 99 -4.81 -9.85 -6.69
C PHE A 99 -6.16 -9.29 -6.21
N CYS A 100 -6.26 -7.99 -5.89
CA CYS A 100 -7.55 -7.36 -5.65
C CYS A 100 -8.41 -7.24 -6.93
N GLY A 101 -7.81 -7.42 -8.12
CA GLY A 101 -8.50 -7.50 -9.41
C GLY A 101 -8.65 -6.16 -10.16
N VAL A 102 -8.06 -5.07 -9.66
CA VAL A 102 -8.21 -3.73 -10.27
C VAL A 102 -7.68 -3.67 -11.72
N ASN A 103 -6.51 -4.26 -11.98
CA ASN A 103 -5.89 -4.21 -13.31
C ASN A 103 -6.69 -5.02 -14.33
N ILE A 104 -7.34 -6.10 -13.88
CA ILE A 104 -8.22 -6.89 -14.73
C ILE A 104 -9.47 -6.12 -15.11
N ILE A 105 -10.08 -5.43 -14.15
CA ILE A 105 -11.23 -4.57 -14.43
C ILE A 105 -10.79 -3.42 -15.35
N ALA A 106 -9.62 -2.83 -15.12
CA ALA A 106 -9.09 -1.78 -15.98
C ALA A 106 -8.87 -2.25 -17.43
N TYR A 107 -8.25 -3.42 -17.64
CA TYR A 107 -7.91 -3.93 -18.97
C TYR A 107 -9.11 -4.53 -19.70
N TYR A 108 -9.95 -5.28 -18.98
CA TYR A 108 -10.99 -6.11 -19.59
C TYR A 108 -12.41 -5.62 -19.36
N SER A 109 -12.64 -4.53 -18.60
CA SER A 109 -14.00 -3.98 -18.40
C SER A 109 -14.74 -3.80 -19.71
N ALA A 110 -14.13 -3.13 -20.69
CA ALA A 110 -14.75 -2.90 -21.99
C ALA A 110 -15.08 -4.21 -22.73
N GLU A 111 -14.18 -5.20 -22.69
CA GLU A 111 -14.39 -6.50 -23.34
C GLU A 111 -15.49 -7.32 -22.65
N ILE A 112 -15.53 -7.29 -21.31
CA ILE A 112 -16.58 -7.92 -20.51
C ILE A 112 -17.93 -7.31 -20.88
N PHE A 113 -18.04 -5.97 -20.97
CA PHE A 113 -19.28 -5.33 -21.38
C PHE A 113 -19.66 -5.67 -22.83
N ILE A 114 -18.72 -5.65 -23.79
CA ILE A 114 -19.02 -6.02 -25.18
C ILE A 114 -19.56 -7.46 -25.27
N HIS A 115 -18.95 -8.42 -24.55
CA HIS A 115 -19.36 -9.81 -24.58
C HIS A 115 -20.75 -10.06 -23.95
N GLU A 116 -21.15 -9.23 -22.99
CA GLU A 116 -22.50 -9.25 -22.42
C GLU A 116 -23.53 -8.51 -23.31
N GLY A 117 -23.10 -8.09 -24.51
CA GLY A 117 -23.93 -7.59 -25.59
C GLY A 117 -23.99 -6.06 -25.71
N PHE A 118 -23.12 -5.31 -25.05
CA PHE A 118 -23.16 -3.86 -25.17
C PHE A 118 -22.69 -3.38 -26.54
N SER A 119 -23.20 -2.22 -26.97
CA SER A 119 -22.60 -1.49 -28.08
C SER A 119 -21.18 -1.04 -27.70
N VAL A 120 -20.27 -1.08 -28.67
CA VAL A 120 -18.87 -0.65 -28.50
C VAL A 120 -18.75 0.75 -27.90
N PRO A 121 -19.44 1.81 -28.41
CA PRO A 121 -19.38 3.15 -27.82
C PRO A 121 -19.85 3.21 -26.36
N THR A 122 -20.90 2.47 -25.99
CA THR A 122 -21.40 2.44 -24.61
C THR A 122 -20.40 1.76 -23.68
N SER A 123 -19.77 0.67 -24.12
CA SER A 123 -18.75 -0.04 -23.33
C SER A 123 -17.53 0.82 -23.07
N LEU A 124 -17.09 1.59 -24.07
CA LEU A 124 -16.00 2.54 -23.94
C LEU A 124 -16.37 3.71 -23.02
N ALA A 125 -17.60 4.21 -23.08
CA ALA A 125 -18.08 5.26 -22.18
C ALA A 125 -18.14 4.79 -20.72
N VAL A 126 -18.58 3.56 -20.47
CA VAL A 126 -18.59 2.95 -19.12
C VAL A 126 -17.16 2.74 -18.61
N SER A 127 -16.25 2.28 -19.46
CA SER A 127 -14.83 2.14 -19.10
C SER A 127 -14.18 3.50 -18.79
N LEU A 128 -14.49 4.54 -19.57
CA LEU A 128 -14.06 5.91 -19.29
C LEU A 128 -14.61 6.44 -17.95
N GLY A 129 -15.88 6.17 -17.66
CA GLY A 129 -16.52 6.51 -16.39
C GLY A 129 -15.84 5.83 -15.21
N TRP A 130 -15.54 4.53 -15.35
CA TRP A 130 -14.78 3.77 -14.36
C TRP A 130 -13.40 4.38 -14.10
N GLY A 131 -12.65 4.72 -15.15
CA GLY A 131 -11.33 5.35 -15.03
C GLY A 131 -11.40 6.74 -14.37
N THR A 132 -12.44 7.51 -14.70
CA THR A 132 -12.68 8.84 -14.11
C THR A 132 -12.97 8.73 -12.61
N LEU A 133 -13.82 7.77 -12.19
CA LEU A 133 -14.10 7.53 -10.78
C LEU A 133 -12.88 7.03 -10.02
N ASN A 134 -12.08 6.16 -10.63
CA ASN A 134 -10.82 5.70 -10.04
C ASN A 134 -9.85 6.88 -9.80
N TRP A 135 -9.77 7.82 -10.75
CA TRP A 135 -8.94 9.02 -10.61
C TRP A 135 -9.49 9.99 -9.54
N LEU A 136 -10.79 10.30 -9.56
CA LEU A 136 -11.43 11.16 -8.57
C LEU A 136 -11.35 10.57 -7.15
N GLY A 137 -11.54 9.26 -7.03
CA GLY A 137 -11.44 8.53 -5.76
C GLY A 137 -10.03 8.55 -5.17
N ALA A 138 -9.00 8.87 -5.95
CA ALA A 138 -7.63 8.99 -5.45
C ALA A 138 -7.38 10.34 -4.74
N ILE A 139 -8.18 11.37 -5.00
CA ILE A 139 -8.01 12.70 -4.39
C ILE A 139 -8.19 12.64 -2.86
N PRO A 140 -9.26 12.02 -2.32
CA PRO A 140 -9.40 11.85 -0.87
C PRO A 140 -8.23 11.08 -0.24
N ALA A 141 -7.58 10.18 -0.98
CA ALA A 141 -6.48 9.37 -0.48
C ALA A 141 -5.35 10.22 0.12
N ILE A 142 -5.08 11.38 -0.49
CA ILE A 142 -4.02 12.31 -0.08
C ILE A 142 -4.24 12.78 1.36
N PHE A 143 -5.49 13.04 1.76
CA PHE A 143 -5.82 13.48 3.11
C PHE A 143 -6.05 12.31 4.08
N THR A 144 -6.51 11.17 3.54
CA THR A 144 -6.97 10.04 4.35
C THR A 144 -5.81 9.18 4.83
N ILE A 145 -4.73 9.06 4.03
CA ILE A 145 -3.58 8.19 4.31
C ILE A 145 -2.84 8.55 5.60
N ASP A 146 -2.68 9.84 5.86
CA ASP A 146 -2.00 10.34 7.05
C ASP A 146 -2.94 10.41 8.26
N LYS A 147 -4.24 10.65 8.06
CA LYS A 147 -5.20 10.73 9.17
C LYS A 147 -5.56 9.36 9.75
N PHE A 148 -5.87 8.37 8.92
CA PHE A 148 -6.39 7.08 9.39
C PHE A 148 -5.31 6.01 9.60
N GLY A 149 -4.14 6.16 8.96
CA GLY A 149 -3.07 5.18 9.00
C GLY A 149 -3.19 4.12 7.90
N ARG A 150 -2.06 3.51 7.56
CA ARG A 150 -1.92 2.69 6.35
C ARG A 150 -2.61 1.34 6.52
N ARG A 151 -2.42 0.71 7.69
CA ARG A 151 -2.97 -0.60 8.00
C ARG A 151 -4.49 -0.55 8.13
N ARG A 152 -5.01 0.44 8.86
CA ARG A 152 -6.47 0.62 9.04
C ARG A 152 -7.18 0.87 7.70
N LEU A 153 -6.57 1.65 6.80
CA LEU A 153 -7.13 1.85 5.47
C LEU A 153 -7.27 0.54 4.71
N LEU A 154 -6.21 -0.27 4.65
CA LEU A 154 -6.25 -1.57 3.96
C LEU A 154 -7.30 -2.52 4.59
N LEU A 155 -7.39 -2.56 5.92
CA LEU A 155 -8.37 -3.39 6.63
C LEU A 155 -9.82 -2.98 6.38
N ILE A 156 -10.09 -1.71 6.09
CA ILE A 156 -11.44 -1.23 5.72
C ILE A 156 -11.69 -1.46 4.23
N THR A 157 -10.70 -1.23 3.37
CA THR A 157 -10.91 -1.33 1.92
C THR A 157 -11.08 -2.77 1.45
N PHE A 158 -10.34 -3.75 1.99
CA PHE A 158 -10.44 -5.14 1.50
C PHE A 158 -11.85 -5.76 1.67
N PRO A 159 -12.53 -5.65 2.83
CA PRO A 159 -13.91 -6.12 3.00
C PRO A 159 -14.92 -5.37 2.12
N MET A 160 -14.75 -4.06 1.95
CA MET A 160 -15.63 -3.27 1.08
C MET A 160 -15.46 -3.67 -0.39
N MET A 161 -14.23 -3.89 -0.84
CA MET A 161 -13.94 -4.41 -2.18
C MET A 161 -14.51 -5.83 -2.38
N PHE A 162 -14.40 -6.69 -1.37
CA PHE A 162 -15.03 -8.01 -1.37
C PHE A 162 -16.54 -7.92 -1.60
N ALA A 163 -17.24 -7.05 -0.84
CA ALA A 163 -18.68 -6.85 -0.99
C ALA A 163 -19.06 -6.32 -2.39
N CYS A 164 -18.29 -5.35 -2.91
CA CYS A 164 -18.53 -4.79 -4.25
C CYS A 164 -18.34 -5.85 -5.35
N LEU A 165 -17.28 -6.66 -5.28
CA LEU A 165 -17.04 -7.71 -6.28
C LEU A 165 -18.03 -8.86 -6.18
N LEU A 166 -18.47 -9.22 -4.97
CA LEU A 166 -19.58 -10.17 -4.80
C LEU A 166 -20.87 -9.65 -5.38
N TRP A 167 -21.20 -8.37 -5.14
CA TRP A 167 -22.36 -7.72 -5.75
C TRP A 167 -22.29 -7.78 -7.28
N THR A 168 -21.14 -7.41 -7.85
CA THR A 168 -20.90 -7.50 -9.29
C THR A 168 -21.05 -8.93 -9.81
N SER A 169 -20.53 -9.93 -9.08
CA SER A 169 -20.66 -11.35 -9.45
C SER A 169 -22.12 -11.81 -9.45
N PHE A 170 -22.88 -11.55 -8.38
CA PHE A 170 -24.29 -11.93 -8.30
C PHE A 170 -25.15 -11.21 -9.33
N SER A 171 -24.75 -10.00 -9.75
CA SER A 171 -25.45 -9.23 -10.77
C SER A 171 -25.53 -9.96 -12.12
N PHE A 172 -24.62 -10.89 -12.41
CA PHE A 172 -24.65 -11.67 -13.64
C PHE A 172 -25.79 -12.72 -13.70
N TYR A 173 -26.41 -13.06 -12.57
CA TYR A 173 -27.53 -14.02 -12.51
C TYR A 173 -28.89 -13.39 -12.86
N PHE A 174 -29.01 -12.07 -12.93
CA PHE A 174 -30.29 -11.44 -13.27
C PHE A 174 -30.68 -11.72 -14.73
N PRO A 175 -31.92 -12.18 -14.99
CA PRO A 175 -32.38 -12.52 -16.34
C PRO A 175 -32.66 -11.29 -17.22
N SER A 176 -32.93 -10.13 -16.61
CA SER A 176 -33.12 -8.87 -17.34
C SER A 176 -31.78 -8.25 -17.71
N ARG A 177 -31.54 -8.05 -19.01
CA ARG A 177 -30.30 -7.50 -19.55
C ARG A 177 -30.02 -6.09 -19.04
N GLU A 178 -31.00 -5.20 -19.03
CA GLU A 178 -30.82 -3.81 -18.59
C GLU A 178 -30.47 -3.72 -17.10
N VAL A 179 -31.15 -4.51 -16.27
CA VAL A 179 -30.92 -4.56 -14.82
C VAL A 179 -29.54 -5.13 -14.51
N LYS A 180 -29.16 -6.23 -15.17
CA LYS A 180 -27.83 -6.84 -15.05
C LYS A 180 -26.72 -5.82 -15.34
N ILE A 181 -26.88 -5.07 -16.42
CA ILE A 181 -25.93 -4.05 -16.87
C ILE A 181 -25.76 -2.93 -15.82
N ALA A 182 -26.88 -2.39 -15.34
CA ALA A 182 -26.86 -1.34 -14.34
C ALA A 182 -26.18 -1.81 -13.05
N CYS A 183 -26.53 -3.01 -12.57
CA CYS A 183 -25.98 -3.57 -11.33
C CYS A 183 -24.47 -3.89 -11.43
N VAL A 184 -24.00 -4.45 -12.54
CA VAL A 184 -22.57 -4.70 -12.78
C VAL A 184 -21.79 -3.38 -12.82
N THR A 185 -22.30 -2.39 -13.56
CA THR A 185 -21.67 -1.06 -13.68
C THR A 185 -21.56 -0.40 -12.31
N ILE A 186 -22.65 -0.36 -11.54
CA ILE A 186 -22.65 0.20 -10.18
C ILE A 186 -21.65 -0.53 -9.28
N GLY A 187 -21.62 -1.86 -9.29
CA GLY A 187 -20.69 -2.64 -8.47
C GLY A 187 -19.22 -2.36 -8.81
N THR A 188 -18.88 -2.29 -10.11
CA THR A 188 -17.51 -1.97 -10.54
C THR A 188 -17.10 -0.51 -10.25
N TYR A 189 -18.06 0.42 -10.28
CA TYR A 189 -17.84 1.83 -9.95
C TYR A 189 -17.63 2.02 -8.44
N LEU A 190 -18.45 1.37 -7.61
CA LEU A 190 -18.26 1.34 -6.16
C LEU A 190 -16.91 0.72 -5.80
N PHE A 191 -16.54 -0.38 -6.47
CA PHE A 191 -15.21 -0.98 -6.32
C PHE A 191 -14.09 0.03 -6.62
N ALA A 192 -14.17 0.79 -7.72
CA ALA A 192 -13.17 1.82 -8.05
C ALA A 192 -13.05 2.88 -6.95
N ILE A 193 -14.19 3.41 -6.47
CA ILE A 193 -14.22 4.45 -5.44
C ILE A 193 -13.60 3.95 -4.12
N VAL A 194 -13.85 2.69 -3.75
CA VAL A 194 -13.29 2.08 -2.53
C VAL A 194 -11.81 1.73 -2.69
N TYR A 195 -11.40 1.27 -3.87
CA TYR A 195 -10.02 0.89 -4.15
C TYR A 195 -9.07 2.10 -4.10
N SER A 196 -9.47 3.22 -4.72
CA SER A 196 -8.61 4.39 -4.92
C SER A 196 -8.00 5.00 -3.65
N PRO A 197 -8.72 5.19 -2.52
CA PRO A 197 -8.13 5.79 -1.33
C PRO A 197 -7.24 4.85 -0.51
N GLY A 198 -7.37 3.53 -0.68
CA GLY A 198 -6.64 2.53 0.10
C GLY A 198 -5.63 1.76 -0.72
N ALA A 199 -6.08 0.68 -1.36
CA ALA A 199 -5.21 -0.26 -2.06
C ALA A 199 -4.47 0.33 -3.28
N GLY A 200 -4.88 1.50 -3.79
CA GLY A 200 -4.12 2.24 -4.81
C GLY A 200 -2.78 2.81 -4.28
N PRO A 201 -2.80 3.83 -3.41
CA PRO A 201 -1.59 4.53 -2.99
C PRO A 201 -0.86 3.88 -1.80
N VAL A 202 -1.57 3.13 -0.95
CA VAL A 202 -0.98 2.56 0.27
C VAL A 202 0.15 1.57 -0.04
N PRO A 203 0.07 0.64 -1.00
CA PRO A 203 1.14 -0.33 -1.24
C PRO A 203 2.52 0.28 -1.55
N PHE A 204 2.55 1.28 -2.43
CA PHE A 204 3.80 1.96 -2.81
C PHE A 204 4.36 2.83 -1.68
N THR A 205 3.49 3.56 -0.98
CA THR A 205 3.90 4.40 0.16
C THR A 205 4.35 3.55 1.35
N TYR A 206 3.58 2.53 1.70
CA TYR A 206 3.89 1.58 2.76
C TYR A 206 5.24 0.90 2.51
N SER A 207 5.47 0.38 1.30
CA SER A 207 6.74 -0.28 0.96
C SER A 207 7.92 0.68 1.09
N ALA A 208 7.75 1.96 0.76
CA ALA A 208 8.82 2.95 0.92
C ALA A 208 9.12 3.29 2.39
N GLU A 209 8.13 3.17 3.26
CA GLU A 209 8.22 3.46 4.70
C GLU A 209 8.82 2.30 5.51
N VAL A 210 8.44 1.05 5.21
CA VAL A 210 8.79 -0.11 6.06
C VAL A 210 10.24 -0.54 5.98
N TYR A 211 10.91 -0.32 4.84
CA TYR A 211 12.30 -0.75 4.70
C TYR A 211 13.27 0.20 5.40
N PRO A 212 14.23 -0.33 6.19
CA PRO A 212 15.30 0.50 6.72
C PRO A 212 16.19 1.01 5.58
N LEU A 213 16.80 2.18 5.79
CA LEU A 213 17.54 2.92 4.76
C LEU A 213 18.58 2.05 4.01
N GLU A 214 19.32 1.21 4.72
CA GLU A 214 20.38 0.36 4.17
C GLU A 214 19.94 -0.59 3.06
N VAL A 215 18.72 -1.13 3.16
CA VAL A 215 18.15 -2.12 2.23
C VAL A 215 16.94 -1.58 1.48
N ARG A 216 16.56 -0.31 1.68
CA ARG A 216 15.35 0.28 1.11
C ARG A 216 15.30 0.23 -0.40
N SER A 217 16.39 0.58 -1.07
CA SER A 217 16.42 0.52 -2.54
C SER A 217 16.19 -0.90 -3.05
N LEU A 218 16.88 -1.89 -2.46
CA LEU A 218 16.74 -3.30 -2.82
C LEU A 218 15.32 -3.82 -2.52
N GLY A 219 14.80 -3.57 -1.31
CA GLY A 219 13.47 -3.99 -0.90
C GLY A 219 12.37 -3.39 -1.78
N MET A 220 12.48 -2.09 -2.12
CA MET A 220 11.56 -1.44 -3.05
C MET A 220 11.64 -2.02 -4.46
N SER A 221 12.83 -2.36 -4.94
CA SER A 221 13.00 -2.99 -6.25
C SER A 221 12.34 -4.37 -6.30
N ILE A 222 12.50 -5.20 -5.27
CA ILE A 222 11.87 -6.53 -5.20
C ILE A 222 10.35 -6.37 -5.13
N ALA A 223 9.85 -5.51 -4.24
CA ALA A 223 8.42 -5.25 -4.10
C ALA A 223 7.78 -4.76 -5.41
N THR A 224 8.46 -3.85 -6.12
CA THR A 224 8.01 -3.36 -7.44
C THR A 224 8.07 -4.46 -8.50
N ALA A 225 9.12 -5.29 -8.49
CA ALA A 225 9.23 -6.43 -9.41
C ALA A 225 8.09 -7.42 -9.19
N THR A 226 7.74 -7.72 -7.94
CA THR A 226 6.58 -8.54 -7.57
C THR A 226 5.28 -7.97 -8.13
N THR A 227 5.04 -6.68 -7.95
CA THR A 227 3.84 -6.00 -8.49
C THR A 227 3.72 -6.19 -10.00
N TRP A 228 4.78 -5.92 -10.76
CA TRP A 228 4.73 -6.02 -12.22
C TRP A 228 4.73 -7.47 -12.72
N PHE A 229 5.41 -8.37 -12.02
CA PHE A 229 5.38 -9.80 -12.30
C PHE A 229 3.97 -10.36 -12.17
N PHE A 230 3.28 -10.06 -11.06
CA PHE A 230 1.91 -10.53 -10.88
C PHE A 230 0.92 -9.80 -11.79
N ASN A 231 1.15 -8.54 -12.14
CA ASN A 231 0.35 -7.88 -13.19
C ASN A 231 0.44 -8.65 -14.52
N PHE A 232 1.64 -9.05 -14.92
CA PHE A 232 1.87 -9.88 -16.11
C PHE A 232 1.14 -11.23 -15.99
N VAL A 233 1.27 -11.93 -14.87
CA VAL A 233 0.58 -13.21 -14.64
C VAL A 233 -0.94 -13.03 -14.74
N LEU A 234 -1.51 -11.98 -14.15
CA LEU A 234 -2.95 -11.72 -14.19
C LEU A 234 -3.44 -11.42 -15.60
N ALA A 235 -2.70 -10.63 -16.38
CA ALA A 235 -3.05 -10.35 -17.77
C ALA A 235 -3.10 -11.62 -18.64
N PHE A 236 -2.17 -12.57 -18.44
CA PHE A 236 -2.17 -13.84 -19.17
C PHE A 236 -3.22 -14.84 -18.66
N THR A 237 -3.43 -14.90 -17.35
CA THR A 237 -4.32 -15.89 -16.71
C THR A 237 -5.79 -15.51 -16.79
N PHE A 238 -6.13 -14.22 -16.88
CA PHE A 238 -7.52 -13.78 -16.85
C PHE A 238 -8.39 -14.32 -18.00
N PRO A 239 -7.96 -14.32 -19.28
CA PRO A 239 -8.74 -14.93 -20.35
C PRO A 239 -9.02 -16.43 -20.12
N MET A 240 -8.03 -17.17 -19.61
CA MET A 240 -8.19 -18.59 -19.27
C MET A 240 -9.17 -18.78 -18.10
N LEU A 241 -9.07 -17.92 -17.08
CA LEU A 241 -9.98 -17.92 -15.94
C LEU A 241 -11.42 -17.63 -16.38
N ARG A 242 -11.65 -16.64 -17.25
CA ARG A 242 -12.98 -16.36 -17.82
C ARG A 242 -13.54 -17.55 -18.58
N LYS A 243 -12.73 -18.23 -19.39
CA LYS A 243 -13.18 -19.38 -20.19
C LYS A 243 -13.60 -20.56 -19.30
N ALA A 244 -12.91 -20.78 -18.18
CA ALA A 244 -13.18 -21.89 -17.27
C ALA A 244 -14.30 -21.59 -16.27
N PHE A 245 -14.32 -20.39 -15.68
CA PHE A 245 -15.19 -20.03 -14.56
C PHE A 245 -16.35 -19.11 -14.93
N THR A 246 -16.48 -18.71 -16.20
CA THR A 246 -17.41 -17.66 -16.69
C THR A 246 -17.15 -16.28 -16.05
N SER A 247 -17.85 -15.23 -16.49
CA SER A 247 -17.72 -13.88 -15.92
C SER A 247 -17.99 -13.87 -14.41
N THR A 248 -19.04 -14.55 -13.96
CA THR A 248 -19.44 -14.66 -12.55
C THR A 248 -18.33 -15.27 -11.68
N GLY A 249 -17.80 -16.42 -12.07
CA GLY A 249 -16.77 -17.10 -11.30
C GLY A 249 -15.44 -16.34 -11.30
N ALA A 250 -15.12 -15.60 -12.36
CA ALA A 250 -13.94 -14.74 -12.40
C ALA A 250 -14.03 -13.59 -11.36
N PHE A 251 -15.17 -12.90 -11.26
CA PHE A 251 -15.36 -11.85 -10.24
C PHE A 251 -15.40 -12.43 -8.82
N SER A 252 -16.05 -13.58 -8.62
CA SER A 252 -16.05 -14.28 -7.32
C SER A 252 -14.65 -14.74 -6.88
N TRP A 253 -13.80 -15.15 -7.82
CA TRP A 253 -12.41 -15.50 -7.54
C TRP A 253 -11.63 -14.31 -6.96
N TYR A 254 -11.74 -13.12 -7.59
CA TYR A 254 -11.12 -11.91 -7.06
C TYR A 254 -11.77 -11.43 -5.77
N ALA A 255 -13.08 -11.63 -5.58
CA ALA A 255 -13.71 -11.40 -4.30
C ALA A 255 -13.07 -12.26 -3.20
N ALA A 256 -12.91 -13.57 -3.42
CA ALA A 256 -12.25 -14.46 -2.46
C ALA A 256 -10.81 -14.00 -2.13
N TRP A 257 -10.06 -13.54 -3.13
CA TRP A 257 -8.74 -12.95 -2.89
C TRP A 257 -8.78 -11.69 -2.04
N ASN A 258 -9.78 -10.82 -2.19
CA ASN A 258 -9.93 -9.65 -1.32
C ASN A 258 -10.20 -10.07 0.14
N LEU A 259 -10.94 -11.16 0.38
CA LEU A 259 -11.12 -11.72 1.72
C LEU A 259 -9.80 -12.28 2.29
N VAL A 260 -9.03 -13.01 1.48
CA VAL A 260 -7.67 -13.46 1.85
C VAL A 260 -6.77 -12.26 2.15
N GLY A 261 -6.86 -11.20 1.36
CA GLY A 261 -6.12 -9.94 1.54
C GLY A 261 -6.42 -9.26 2.87
N PHE A 262 -7.67 -9.29 3.32
CA PHE A 262 -8.04 -8.80 4.65
C PHE A 262 -7.28 -9.56 5.75
N PHE A 263 -7.28 -10.90 5.72
CA PHE A 263 -6.57 -11.71 6.70
C PHE A 263 -5.05 -11.53 6.62
N LEU A 264 -4.49 -11.51 5.40
CA LEU A 264 -3.06 -11.28 5.22
C LEU A 264 -2.64 -9.90 5.75
N THR A 265 -3.44 -8.87 5.52
CA THR A 265 -3.20 -7.53 6.08
C THR A 265 -3.27 -7.56 7.60
N LEU A 266 -4.26 -8.25 8.16
CA LEU A 266 -4.45 -8.35 9.60
C LEU A 266 -3.26 -9.04 10.30
N PHE A 267 -2.71 -10.11 9.70
CA PHE A 267 -1.64 -10.91 10.30
C PHE A 267 -0.21 -10.48 9.95
N PHE A 268 0.03 -9.80 8.82
CA PHE A 268 1.38 -9.51 8.34
C PHE A 268 1.70 -8.01 8.22
N VAL A 269 0.69 -7.16 8.06
CA VAL A 269 0.89 -5.71 7.87
C VAL A 269 0.88 -5.02 9.21
N ARG A 270 1.98 -4.34 9.53
CA ARG A 270 2.14 -3.52 10.74
C ARG A 270 1.82 -2.06 10.45
N GLU A 271 1.34 -1.32 11.44
CA GLU A 271 1.05 0.11 11.29
C GLU A 271 2.36 0.93 11.20
N THR A 272 2.41 1.87 10.25
CA THR A 272 3.57 2.77 10.01
C THR A 272 3.26 4.23 10.31
N LYS A 273 2.00 4.57 10.61
CA LYS A 273 1.56 5.94 10.84
C LYS A 273 2.38 6.66 11.93
N GLU A 274 2.86 7.86 11.60
CA GLU A 274 3.53 8.81 12.52
C GLU A 274 4.74 8.22 13.26
N LYS A 275 5.36 7.17 12.71
CA LYS A 275 6.56 6.56 13.28
C LYS A 275 7.82 7.03 12.58
N THR A 276 8.83 7.40 13.36
CA THR A 276 10.17 7.65 12.81
C THR A 276 10.79 6.34 12.34
N LEU A 277 11.84 6.41 11.53
CA LEU A 277 12.54 5.22 11.04
C LEU A 277 13.11 4.34 12.16
N GLU A 278 13.49 4.97 13.27
CA GLU A 278 14.03 4.33 14.47
C GLU A 278 12.91 3.67 15.29
N GLU A 279 11.74 4.32 15.40
CA GLU A 279 10.58 3.70 16.05
C GLU A 279 10.03 2.53 15.24
N LEU A 280 10.09 2.64 13.91
CA LEU A 280 9.78 1.52 13.03
C LEU A 280 10.72 0.34 13.33
N ASP A 281 11.99 0.59 13.71
CA ASP A 281 12.94 -0.46 14.13
C ASP A 281 12.34 -1.34 15.22
N GLY A 282 11.79 -0.74 16.27
CA GLY A 282 11.07 -1.46 17.31
C GLY A 282 9.82 -2.21 16.82
N VAL A 283 9.05 -1.62 15.90
CA VAL A 283 7.80 -2.24 15.40
C VAL A 283 8.05 -3.53 14.61
N PHE A 284 9.06 -3.57 13.73
CA PHE A 284 9.28 -4.77 12.91
C PHE A 284 10.24 -5.80 13.52
N ASP A 285 10.95 -5.48 14.59
CA ASP A 285 11.79 -6.45 15.28
C ASP A 285 10.96 -7.48 16.07
N VAL A 286 9.72 -7.12 16.43
CA VAL A 286 8.76 -8.00 17.10
C VAL A 286 8.61 -9.35 16.36
N PRO A 287 8.78 -10.50 17.04
CA PRO A 287 7.73 -11.49 17.10
C PRO A 287 6.79 -11.71 15.89
N ALA A 288 7.11 -12.36 14.75
CA ALA A 288 6.04 -12.66 13.78
C ALA A 288 4.90 -13.47 14.43
N LYS A 289 5.26 -14.39 15.33
CA LYS A 289 4.31 -15.14 16.17
C LYS A 289 3.54 -14.28 17.18
N GLU A 290 4.18 -13.26 17.78
CA GLU A 290 3.51 -12.35 18.72
C GLU A 290 2.58 -11.39 18.00
N PHE A 291 2.99 -10.89 16.83
CA PHE A 291 2.15 -10.08 15.98
C PHE A 291 0.96 -10.88 15.43
N PHE A 292 1.15 -12.17 15.13
CA PHE A 292 0.05 -13.06 14.77
C PHE A 292 -0.97 -13.19 15.91
N LYS A 293 -0.52 -13.38 17.17
CA LYS A 293 -1.41 -13.39 18.35
C LYS A 293 -2.17 -12.07 18.50
N PHE A 294 -1.52 -10.94 18.23
CA PHE A 294 -2.18 -9.64 18.20
C PHE A 294 -3.24 -9.55 17.11
N GLY A 295 -2.96 -10.04 15.90
CA GLY A 295 -3.94 -10.14 14.82
C GLY A 295 -5.16 -10.97 15.24
N VAL A 296 -4.96 -12.14 15.84
CA VAL A 296 -6.07 -12.98 16.36
C VAL A 296 -6.88 -12.24 17.42
N ALA A 297 -6.22 -11.52 18.33
CA ALA A 297 -6.89 -10.70 19.35
C ALA A 297 -7.72 -9.57 18.70
N GLU A 298 -7.19 -8.88 17.69
CA GLU A 298 -7.94 -7.87 16.93
C GLU A 298 -9.11 -8.47 16.16
N LEU A 299 -8.96 -9.65 15.55
CA LEU A 299 -10.08 -10.33 14.88
C LEU A 299 -11.20 -10.64 15.87
N SER A 300 -10.83 -11.11 17.08
CA SER A 300 -11.80 -11.37 18.15
C SER A 300 -12.46 -10.08 18.66
N TYR A 301 -11.71 -8.97 18.69
CA TYR A 301 -12.22 -7.64 19.02
C TYR A 301 -13.21 -7.14 17.97
N PHE A 302 -12.87 -7.22 16.68
CA PHE A 302 -13.78 -6.84 15.60
C PHE A 302 -15.04 -7.69 15.60
N GLY A 303 -14.91 -9.01 15.82
CA GLY A 303 -16.05 -9.91 15.98
C GLY A 303 -16.96 -9.54 17.16
N ARG A 304 -16.39 -9.26 18.33
CA ARG A 304 -17.15 -8.85 19.53
C ARG A 304 -17.77 -7.46 19.39
N ARG A 305 -17.10 -6.53 18.70
CA ARG A 305 -17.60 -5.19 18.43
C ARG A 305 -18.71 -5.19 17.37
N CYS A 306 -18.64 -6.07 16.36
CA CYS A 306 -19.77 -6.33 15.45
C CYS A 306 -20.98 -6.91 16.19
N LEU A 307 -20.76 -7.64 17.29
CA LEU A 307 -21.79 -8.10 18.21
C LEU A 307 -22.18 -7.05 19.28
N LEU A 308 -21.85 -5.77 19.07
CA LEU A 308 -22.16 -4.63 19.95
C LEU A 308 -21.66 -4.76 21.40
N MET A 309 -20.68 -5.63 21.67
CA MET A 309 -20.04 -5.73 22.97
C MET A 309 -18.98 -4.62 23.13
N ASN A 310 -19.03 -3.91 24.25
CA ASN A 310 -17.98 -2.96 24.64
C ASN A 310 -16.77 -3.76 25.14
N VAL A 311 -15.80 -3.94 24.26
CA VAL A 311 -14.51 -4.57 24.57
C VAL A 311 -13.44 -3.51 24.36
N ASP A 312 -12.40 -3.52 25.20
CA ASP A 312 -11.24 -2.63 25.01
C ASP A 312 -10.39 -3.07 23.82
N PRO A 313 -9.83 -2.12 23.03
CA PRO A 313 -8.98 -2.46 21.91
C PRO A 313 -7.71 -3.17 22.39
N PRO A 314 -7.26 -4.26 21.74
CA PRO A 314 -6.04 -4.94 22.12
C PRO A 314 -4.84 -3.98 21.98
N THR A 315 -3.95 -4.02 22.98
CA THR A 315 -2.74 -3.20 22.96
C THR A 315 -1.74 -3.75 21.95
N PRO A 316 -1.16 -2.88 21.09
CA PRO A 316 -0.16 -3.33 20.13
C PRO A 316 1.07 -3.92 20.85
N PRO A 317 1.67 -5.00 20.34
CA PRO A 317 2.81 -5.67 20.98
C PRO A 317 4.13 -4.89 20.84
N TYR A 318 4.14 -3.76 20.14
CA TYR A 318 5.32 -2.91 19.99
C TYR A 318 5.37 -1.87 21.11
N ARG A 319 6.55 -1.75 21.74
CA ARG A 319 6.83 -0.76 22.78
C ARG A 319 6.65 0.64 22.16
N GLN A 320 5.61 1.38 22.56
CA GLN A 320 5.55 2.80 22.22
C GLN A 320 6.72 3.46 22.94
N LEU A 321 7.74 3.88 22.18
CA LEU A 321 8.72 4.83 22.70
C LEU A 321 7.94 6.13 22.92
N VAL A 322 7.41 6.31 24.13
CA VAL A 322 6.90 7.61 24.55
C VAL A 322 8.13 8.48 24.61
N VAL A 323 8.34 9.35 23.61
CA VAL A 323 9.24 10.49 23.76
C VAL A 323 8.54 11.41 24.76
N SER A 324 8.73 11.10 26.04
CA SER A 324 8.41 12.01 27.13
C SER A 324 9.38 13.17 26.99
N ASP A 325 8.86 14.37 26.78
CA ASP A 325 9.64 15.61 26.84
C ASP A 325 10.52 15.61 28.11
N GLY A 326 11.83 15.46 27.93
CA GLY A 326 12.84 15.93 28.88
C GLY A 326 13.17 15.08 30.13
N GLN A 327 13.00 13.76 30.15
CA GLN A 327 13.51 12.92 31.27
C GLN A 327 14.37 11.75 30.74
N PRO A 328 15.49 11.40 31.41
CA PRO A 328 16.39 10.36 30.94
C PRO A 328 15.76 8.97 31.03
N MET A 329 16.28 8.07 30.19
CA MET A 329 15.86 6.69 29.98
C MET A 329 15.78 5.88 31.29
N ASP A 330 14.59 5.78 31.88
CA ASP A 330 14.29 4.74 32.87
C ASP A 330 13.34 3.70 32.26
N GLU A 331 13.81 2.45 32.32
CA GLU A 331 13.12 1.25 31.86
C GLU A 331 11.81 1.04 32.63
N VAL A 332 10.68 1.46 32.07
CA VAL A 332 9.39 1.01 32.57
C VAL A 332 9.07 -0.35 31.95
N ALA A 333 9.47 -1.40 32.65
CA ALA A 333 9.01 -2.76 32.44
C ALA A 333 7.48 -2.85 32.64
N VAL A 334 6.78 -3.47 31.71
CA VAL A 334 5.39 -3.88 31.92
C VAL A 334 5.40 -5.00 32.98
N PRO A 335 4.66 -4.89 34.10
CA PRO A 335 4.56 -5.99 35.05
C PRO A 335 3.83 -7.15 34.37
N SER A 336 4.45 -8.34 34.41
CA SER A 336 3.81 -9.57 33.97
C SER A 336 2.58 -9.81 34.85
N SER A 337 1.37 -9.61 34.34
CA SER A 337 0.18 -10.10 35.03
C SER A 337 0.12 -11.63 34.86
N LYS A 338 0.76 -12.33 35.79
CA LYS A 338 0.34 -13.67 36.20
C LYS A 338 -0.76 -13.48 37.26
N ALA A 339 -1.97 -13.92 36.94
CA ALA A 339 -2.93 -14.55 37.84
C ALA A 339 -4.00 -15.21 36.97
#